data_AF-A0A5B7EPQ7-F1
#
_entry.id   AF-A0A5B7EPQ7-F1
#
_cell.length_a   1.000
_cell.length_b   1.000
_cell.length_c   1.000
_cell.angle_alpha   90.00
_cell.angle_beta   90.00
_cell.angle_gamma   90.00
#
_symmetry.space_group_name_H-M   'P 1'
#
loop_
_entity.id
_entity.type
_entity.pdbx_description
1 polymer ?
#
loop_
_entity_poly.entity_id
_entity_poly.type
_entity_poly.pdbx_seq_one_letter_code
_entity_poly.pdbx_strand_id
1 'polypeptide(L)' 'MMALSKEERVKLVLLSGREGWSYCKIAEEFNLRHPHRQPIYFSAVGKLIKKFRETGSVLDKLRSG' A
#
# COMPACT_ATOMS: atom_id res chain seq x y z
N MET A 1 -2.88 5.30 -12.26
CA MET A 1 -2.22 4.68 -11.11
C MET A 1 -1.71 3.31 -11.54
N MET A 2 -0.39 3.08 -11.51
CA MET A 2 0.14 1.73 -11.73
C MET A 2 -0.32 0.80 -10.59
N ALA A 3 -0.64 -0.44 -10.95
CA ALA A 3 -1.06 -1.45 -9.99
C ALA A 3 0.12 -1.81 -9.05
N LEU A 4 -0.15 -1.87 -7.75
CA LEU A 4 0.78 -2.43 -6.77
C LEU A 4 0.82 -3.94 -6.96
N SER A 5 1.99 -4.56 -6.94
CA SER A 5 2.10 -6.02 -6.87
C SER A 5 1.56 -6.53 -5.54
N LYS A 6 1.29 -7.83 -5.45
CA LYS A 6 0.89 -8.46 -4.17
C LYS A 6 1.92 -8.20 -3.08
N GLU A 7 3.20 -8.36 -3.40
CA GLU A 7 4.31 -8.19 -2.46
C GLU A 7 4.43 -6.76 -1.96
N GLU A 8 4.22 -5.77 -2.84
CA GLU A 8 4.25 -4.36 -2.48
C GLU A 8 3.12 -4.01 -1.52
N ARG A 9 1.94 -4.58 -1.73
CA ARG A 9 0.81 -4.38 -0.82
C ARG A 9 1.08 -4.98 0.55
N VAL A 10 1.67 -6.18 0.60
CA VAL A 10 2.09 -6.79 1.87
C VAL A 10 3.08 -5.87 2.60
N LYS A 11 4.10 -5.37 1.90
CA LYS A 11 5.07 -4.42 2.48
C LYS A 11 4.40 -3.16 3.02
N LEU A 12 3.44 -2.60 2.29
CA LEU A 12 2.70 -1.41 2.73
C LEU A 12 1.83 -1.68 3.98
N VAL A 13 1.17 -2.84 4.05
CA VAL A 13 0.42 -3.25 5.24
C VAL A 13 1.36 -3.40 6.44
N LEU A 14 2.52 -4.04 6.27
CA LEU A 14 3.52 -4.18 7.34
C LEU A 14 4.04 -2.81 7.80
N LEU A 15 4.33 -1.88 6.87
CA LEU A 15 4.74 -0.52 7.21
C LEU A 15 3.64 0.24 7.97
N SER A 16 2.37 -0.01 7.66
CA SER A 16 1.25 0.62 8.36
C SER A 16 1.07 0.18 9.81
N GLY A 17 1.70 -0.93 10.22
CA GLY A 17 1.74 -1.39 11.61
C GLY A 17 2.71 -0.61 12.49
N ARG A 18 3.55 0.27 11.93
CA ARG A 18 4.45 1.11 12.73
C ARG A 18 3.65 2.21 13.44
N GLU A 19 3.74 2.24 14.76
CA GLU A 19 3.07 3.24 15.57
C GLU A 19 3.50 4.67 15.20
N GLY A 20 2.52 5.58 15.09
CA GLY A 20 2.74 6.99 14.76
C GLY A 20 3.05 7.29 13.29
N TRP A 21 3.03 6.31 12.38
CA TRP A 21 3.30 6.56 10.96
C TRP A 21 2.04 6.97 10.19
N SER A 22 2.12 8.13 9.52
CA SER A 22 1.06 8.59 8.61
C SER A 22 1.15 7.90 7.24
N TYR A 23 0.05 7.92 6.47
CA TYR A 23 0.06 7.39 5.10
C TYR A 23 1.07 8.08 4.18
N CYS A 24 1.36 9.37 4.41
CA CYS A 24 2.42 10.09 3.70
C CYS A 24 3.79 9.50 4.02
N LYS A 25 4.10 9.33 5.31
CA LYS A 25 5.37 8.77 5.76
C LYS A 25 5.58 7.33 5.28
N ILE A 26 4.52 6.53 5.24
CA ILE A 26 4.55 5.17 4.69
C ILE A 26 4.87 5.20 3.19
N ALA A 27 4.24 6.11 2.42
CA ALA A 27 4.50 6.25 0.99
C ALA A 27 5.93 6.73 0.71
N GLU A 28 6.42 7.71 1.47
CA GLU A 28 7.80 8.22 1.39
C GLU A 28 8.80 7.11 1.67
N GLU A 29 8.65 6.39 2.79
CA GLU A 29 9.53 5.27 3.14
C GLU A 29 9.51 4.17 2.06
N PHE A 30 8.33 3.85 1.53
CA PHE A 30 8.21 2.84 0.47
C PHE A 30 8.94 3.30 -0.80
N ASN A 31 8.77 4.56 -1.22
CA ASN A 31 9.43 5.12 -2.41
C ASN A 31 10.95 5.20 -2.22
N LEU A 32 11.43 5.57 -1.03
CA LEU A 32 12.86 5.57 -0.68
C LEU A 32 13.48 4.18 -0.81
N ARG A 33 12.76 3.13 -0.41
CA ARG A 33 13.21 1.73 -0.53
C ARG A 33 13.09 1.16 -1.95
N HIS A 34 12.40 1.87 -2.85
CA HIS A 34 12.12 1.40 -4.21
C HIS A 34 12.40 2.51 -5.26
N PRO A 35 13.65 3.00 -5.37
CA PRO A 35 13.99 4.14 -6.24
C PRO A 35 13.79 3.86 -7.74
N HIS A 36 13.81 2.58 -8.14
CA HIS A 36 13.59 2.17 -9.54
C HIS A 36 12.10 2.07 -9.91
N ARG A 37 11.19 2.21 -8.94
CA ARG A 37 9.74 2.15 -9.18
C ARG A 37 9.21 3.58 -9.33
N GLN A 38 8.15 3.74 -10.13
CA GLN A 38 7.36 4.96 -10.07
C GLN A 38 6.84 5.21 -8.64
N PRO A 39 6.97 6.45 -8.12
CA PRO A 39 6.52 6.78 -6.79
C PRO A 39 5.03 6.47 -6.59
N ILE A 40 4.72 5.89 -5.44
CA ILE A 40 3.34 5.71 -4.99
C ILE A 40 2.91 6.94 -4.20
N TYR A 41 1.61 7.20 -4.20
CA TYR A 41 1.01 8.32 -3.48
C TYR A 41 0.32 7.85 -2.20
N PHE A 42 0.24 8.72 -1.19
CA PHE A 42 -0.44 8.46 0.08
C PHE A 42 -1.89 7.97 -0.10
N SER A 43 -2.57 8.41 -1.16
CA SER A 43 -3.94 8.00 -1.48
C SER A 43 -4.04 6.51 -1.86
N ALA A 44 -3.01 5.95 -2.50
CA ALA A 44 -2.93 4.52 -2.80
C ALA A 44 -2.72 3.71 -1.52
N VAL A 45 -1.88 4.20 -0.61
CA VAL A 45 -1.68 3.61 0.72
C VAL A 45 -2.99 3.61 1.50
N GLY A 46 -3.68 4.76 1.59
CA GLY A 46 -4.95 4.87 2.30
C GLY A 46 -6.02 3.92 1.78
N LYS A 47 -6.17 3.79 0.45
CA LYS A 47 -7.12 2.82 -0.16
C LYS A 47 -6.79 1.38 0.22
N LEU A 48 -5.51 1.00 0.16
CA LEU A 48 -5.07 -0.35 0.50
C LEU A 48 -5.31 -0.65 1.99
N ILE A 49 -4.91 0.23 2.90
CA ILE A 49 -5.05 0.02 4.33
C ILE A 49 -6.53 -0.01 4.74
N LYS A 50 -7.35 0.88 4.18
CA LYS A 50 -8.81 0.85 4.40
C LYS A 50 -9.40 -0.50 4.01
N LYS A 51 -9.13 -0.96 2.78
CA LYS A 51 -9.58 -2.26 2.29
C LYS A 51 -9.07 -3.41 3.16
N PHE A 52 -7.80 -3.38 3.57
CA PHE A 52 -7.22 -4.40 4.42
C PHE A 52 -7.92 -4.46 5.78
N ARG A 53 -8.23 -3.31 6.39
CA ARG A 53 -9.01 -3.26 7.64
C ARG A 53 -10.43 -3.81 7.48
N GLU A 54 -11.07 -3.56 6.34
CA GLU A 54 -12.43 -4.03 6.06
C GLU A 54 -12.50 -5.53 5.72
N THR A 55 -11.47 -6.09 5.09
CA THR A 55 -11.54 -7.43 4.47
C THR A 55 -10.49 -8.43 4.95
N GLY A 56 -9.44 -7.96 5.64
CA GLY A 56 -8.24 -8.75 5.94
C GLY A 56 -7.39 -9.11 4.72
N SER A 57 -7.74 -8.64 3.51
CA SER A 57 -7.11 -9.06 2.26
C SER A 57 -6.26 -7.98 1.58
N VAL A 58 -5.09 -8.38 1.10
CA VAL A 58 -4.20 -7.57 0.24
C VAL A 58 -4.43 -7.83 -1.25
N LEU A 59 -5.16 -8.89 -1.60
CA LEU A 59 -5.43 -9.26 -2.99
C LEU A 59 -6.49 -8.36 -3.58
N ASP A 60 -6.33 -7.93 -4.83
CA ASP A 60 -7.45 -7.26 -5.51
C ASP A 60 -8.63 -8.19 -5.65
N LYS A 61 -9.82 -7.60 -5.54
CA LYS A 61 -11.04 -8.29 -5.89
C LYS A 61 -10.90 -8.61 -7.38
N LEU A 62 -10.86 -9.89 -7.73
CA LEU A 62 -11.06 -10.31 -9.11
C LEU A 62 -12.36 -9.64 -9.56
N ARG A 63 -12.30 -8.88 -10.66
CA ARG A 63 -13.52 -8.39 -11.30
C ARG A 63 -14.24 -9.63 -11.82
N SER A 64 -15.23 -10.10 -11.08
CA SER A 64 -16.27 -10.98 -11.64
C SER A 64 -17.04 -10.14 -12.64
N GLY A 65 -16.83 -10.41 -13.92
CA GLY A 65 -17.67 -9.88 -15.00
C GLY A 65 -19.06 -10.46 -14.93
#